data_AF-A0A2W0HUD8-F1
#
_entry.id   AF-A0A2W0HUD8-F1
#
_cell.length_a   1.000
_cell.length_b   1.000
_cell.length_c   1.000
_cell.angle_alpha   90.00
_cell.angle_beta   90.00
_cell.angle_gamma   90.00
#
_symmetry.space_group_name_H-M   'P 1'
#
loop_
_entity.id
_entity.type
_entity.pdbx_description
1 polymer ?
#
loop_
_entity_poly.entity_id
_entity_poly.type
_entity_poly.pdbx_seq_one_letter_code
_entity_poly.pdbx_strand_id
1 'polypeptide(L)'
;MNDFIEGIPALIERAGWLAPLIFILLHLIRPFLFIPVIVLCVAGGYFFGFFYGSLYSLVGLTLMSFSFYKVVDYFPSLRNRMSNMKQKVFKNRQMTLGQVMILRMLPFMHFHLLSWYLMEMTDSFKEYMKYSFGGLILPSLLFTSFGQAIGELSLYGSLIILTALGVVFYLLGQNGPVTYKWEKFFTSRSMSD
;
A
#
# COMPACT_ATOMS: atom_id res chain seq x y z
N MET A 1 0.34 34.46 -32.34
CA MET A 1 1.48 33.83 -31.63
C MET A 1 1.52 34.22 -30.15
N ASN A 2 1.09 35.44 -29.78
CA ASN A 2 0.92 35.86 -28.38
C ASN A 2 -0.25 35.15 -27.66
N ASP A 3 -1.36 34.85 -28.34
CA ASP A 3 -2.51 34.15 -27.72
C ASP A 3 -2.19 32.72 -27.23
N PHE A 4 -1.22 32.05 -27.88
CA PHE A 4 -0.81 30.70 -27.48
C PHE A 4 0.05 30.73 -26.21
N ILE A 5 0.90 31.76 -26.06
CA ILE A 5 1.76 31.95 -24.89
C ILE A 5 0.96 32.44 -23.69
N GLU A 6 -0.11 33.23 -23.89
CA GLU A 6 -1.05 33.64 -22.82
C GLU A 6 -2.03 32.54 -22.42
N GLY A 7 -2.37 31.63 -23.33
CA GLY A 7 -3.22 30.47 -23.05
C GLY A 7 -2.56 29.40 -22.19
N ILE A 8 -1.23 29.25 -22.25
CA ILE A 8 -0.48 28.23 -21.50
C ILE A 8 -0.58 28.43 -19.97
N PRO A 9 -0.35 29.63 -19.40
CA PRO A 9 -0.56 29.88 -17.97
C PRO A 9 -1.98 29.58 -17.50
N ALA A 10 -2.99 29.99 -18.26
CA ALA A 10 -4.39 29.72 -17.94
C ALA A 10 -4.74 28.22 -18.02
N LEU A 11 -4.13 27.49 -18.97
CA LEU A 11 -4.26 26.03 -19.08
C LEU A 11 -3.54 25.30 -17.95
N ILE A 12 -2.39 25.82 -17.48
CA ILE A 12 -1.62 25.28 -16.34
C ILE A 12 -2.35 25.56 -15.02
N GLU A 13 -2.89 26.75 -14.81
CA GLU A 13 -3.78 27.07 -13.67
C GLU A 13 -5.03 26.19 -13.68
N ARG A 14 -5.61 25.96 -14.87
CA ARG A 14 -6.71 25.01 -15.08
C ARG A 14 -6.27 23.54 -15.16
N ALA A 15 -5.00 23.19 -15.12
CA ALA A 15 -4.56 21.80 -15.01
C ALA A 15 -4.36 21.42 -13.54
N GLY A 16 -4.03 22.41 -12.68
CA GLY A 16 -3.85 22.23 -11.25
C GLY A 16 -5.06 21.61 -10.54
N TRP A 17 -6.29 22.02 -10.88
CA TRP A 17 -7.51 21.43 -10.29
C TRP A 17 -7.80 20.00 -10.76
N LEU A 18 -7.26 19.56 -11.90
CA LEU A 18 -7.39 18.19 -12.39
C LEU A 18 -6.37 17.24 -11.74
N ALA A 19 -5.31 17.76 -11.14
CA ALA A 19 -4.25 16.94 -10.54
C ALA A 19 -4.78 15.95 -9.48
N PRO A 20 -5.69 16.32 -8.55
CA PRO A 20 -6.32 15.37 -7.63
C PRO A 20 -7.11 14.27 -8.33
N LEU A 21 -7.85 14.62 -9.37
CA LEU A 21 -8.67 13.67 -10.13
C LEU A 21 -7.79 12.66 -10.85
N ILE A 22 -6.74 13.13 -11.54
CA ILE A 22 -5.76 12.27 -12.21
C ILE A 22 -5.07 11.36 -11.19
N PHE A 23 -4.71 11.88 -10.02
CA PHE A 23 -4.08 11.09 -8.96
C PHE A 23 -5.00 9.96 -8.42
N ILE A 24 -6.29 10.23 -8.27
CA ILE A 24 -7.29 9.21 -7.90
C ILE A 24 -7.46 8.18 -9.03
N LEU A 25 -7.47 8.59 -10.29
CA LEU A 25 -7.54 7.68 -11.43
C LEU A 25 -6.27 6.81 -11.54
N LEU A 26 -5.08 7.36 -11.24
CA LEU A 26 -3.85 6.59 -11.17
C LEU A 26 -3.92 5.48 -10.11
N HIS A 27 -4.57 5.75 -8.96
CA HIS A 27 -4.83 4.70 -7.96
C HIS A 27 -5.70 3.56 -8.50
N LEU A 28 -6.62 3.84 -9.43
CA LEU A 28 -7.45 2.84 -10.11
C LEU A 28 -6.69 2.07 -11.19
N ILE A 29 -5.81 2.73 -11.92
CA ILE A 29 -5.10 2.14 -13.06
C ILE A 29 -3.81 1.42 -12.63
N ARG A 30 -3.31 1.69 -11.41
CA ARG A 30 -2.05 1.12 -10.91
C ARG A 30 -1.84 -0.39 -11.09
N PRO A 31 -2.85 -1.29 -10.98
CA PRO A 31 -2.59 -2.72 -11.12
C PRO A 31 -2.21 -3.09 -12.56
N PHE A 32 -2.73 -2.35 -13.54
CA PHE A 32 -2.39 -2.52 -14.95
C PHE A 32 -0.98 -1.98 -15.26
N LEU A 33 -0.51 -1.01 -14.48
CA LEU A 33 0.83 -0.43 -14.61
C LEU A 33 1.87 -1.11 -13.71
N PHE A 34 1.46 -2.12 -12.92
CA PHE A 34 2.30 -2.78 -11.92
C PHE A 34 2.96 -1.81 -10.91
N ILE A 35 2.31 -0.67 -10.66
CA ILE A 35 2.83 0.35 -9.73
C ILE A 35 2.46 -0.05 -8.28
N PRO A 36 3.45 -0.20 -7.38
CA PRO A 36 3.18 -0.48 -5.98
C PRO A 36 2.39 0.64 -5.31
N VAL A 37 1.51 0.28 -4.38
CA VAL A 37 0.66 1.23 -3.63
C VAL A 37 1.48 2.33 -2.96
N ILE A 38 2.60 1.94 -2.33
CA ILE A 38 3.48 2.85 -1.60
C ILE A 38 3.99 4.00 -2.48
N VAL A 39 4.30 3.73 -3.75
CA VAL A 39 4.83 4.75 -4.67
C VAL A 39 3.82 5.87 -4.88
N LEU A 40 2.56 5.52 -5.12
CA LEU A 40 1.51 6.52 -5.31
C LEU A 40 1.19 7.28 -4.02
N CYS A 41 1.13 6.61 -2.86
CA CYS A 41 0.86 7.31 -1.61
C CYS A 41 2.00 8.29 -1.24
N VAL A 42 3.26 7.90 -1.41
CA VAL A 42 4.42 8.79 -1.21
C VAL A 42 4.39 9.95 -2.19
N ALA A 43 4.11 9.69 -3.47
CA ALA A 43 3.95 10.76 -4.46
C ALA A 43 2.81 11.72 -4.09
N GLY A 44 1.70 11.20 -3.56
CA GLY A 44 0.58 12.01 -3.08
C GLY A 44 0.97 12.95 -1.95
N GLY A 45 1.75 12.46 -0.99
CA GLY A 45 2.31 13.28 0.08
C GLY A 45 3.29 14.35 -0.43
N TYR A 46 4.11 14.01 -1.42
CA TYR A 46 5.06 14.92 -2.03
C TYR A 46 4.38 16.05 -2.83
N PHE A 47 3.36 15.73 -3.64
CA PHE A 47 2.70 16.71 -4.51
C PHE A 47 1.58 17.50 -3.83
N PHE A 48 0.82 16.88 -2.93
CA PHE A 48 -0.38 17.49 -2.31
C PHE A 48 -0.24 17.72 -0.80
N GLY A 49 0.90 17.36 -0.20
CA GLY A 49 1.09 17.37 1.24
C GLY A 49 0.35 16.23 1.96
N PHE A 50 0.51 16.14 3.27
CA PHE A 50 -0.03 15.09 4.12
C PHE A 50 -1.55 15.08 4.11
N PHE A 51 -2.21 16.22 4.33
CA PHE A 51 -3.66 16.27 4.47
C PHE A 51 -4.37 15.89 3.17
N TYR A 52 -4.12 16.64 2.09
CA TYR A 52 -4.77 16.38 0.79
C TYR A 52 -4.25 15.11 0.13
N GLY A 53 -2.95 14.82 0.22
CA GLY A 53 -2.37 13.58 -0.28
C GLY A 53 -2.96 12.34 0.39
N SER A 54 -3.17 12.37 1.71
CA SER A 54 -3.87 11.29 2.43
C SER A 54 -5.31 11.15 2.01
N LEU A 55 -6.03 12.27 1.91
CA LEU A 55 -7.44 12.25 1.51
C LEU A 55 -7.61 11.65 0.10
N TYR A 56 -6.84 12.12 -0.88
CA TYR A 56 -6.92 11.62 -2.25
C TYR A 56 -6.44 10.17 -2.36
N SER A 57 -5.39 9.78 -1.62
CA SER A 57 -4.93 8.39 -1.57
C SER A 57 -6.00 7.48 -0.97
N LEU A 58 -6.65 7.90 0.12
CA LEU A 58 -7.71 7.15 0.77
C LEU A 58 -8.92 6.98 -0.16
N VAL A 59 -9.33 8.02 -0.87
CA VAL A 59 -10.40 7.96 -1.87
C VAL A 59 -10.04 7.00 -3.00
N GLY A 60 -8.84 7.14 -3.60
CA GLY A 60 -8.39 6.25 -4.68
C GLY A 60 -8.28 4.79 -4.26
N LEU A 61 -7.74 4.52 -3.07
CA LEU A 61 -7.66 3.18 -2.48
C LEU A 61 -9.03 2.58 -2.22
N THR A 62 -9.97 3.38 -1.71
CA THR A 62 -11.33 2.94 -1.42
C THR A 62 -12.10 2.63 -2.70
N LEU A 63 -11.99 3.48 -3.72
CA LEU A 63 -12.55 3.22 -5.04
C LEU A 63 -11.97 1.95 -5.66
N MET A 64 -10.66 1.72 -5.52
CA MET A 64 -10.03 0.48 -5.97
C MET A 64 -10.59 -0.75 -5.24
N SER A 65 -10.74 -0.70 -3.91
CA SER A 65 -11.39 -1.79 -3.15
C SER A 65 -12.82 -2.04 -3.61
N PHE A 66 -13.58 -0.98 -3.87
CA PHE A 66 -14.93 -1.06 -4.39
C PHE A 66 -14.99 -1.75 -5.76
N SER A 67 -14.16 -1.29 -6.71
CA SER A 67 -14.05 -1.89 -8.04
C SER A 67 -13.62 -3.35 -7.97
N PHE A 68 -12.66 -3.68 -7.10
CA PHE A 68 -12.22 -5.04 -6.89
C PHE A 68 -13.35 -5.95 -6.39
N TYR A 69 -14.10 -5.52 -5.37
CA TYR A 69 -15.26 -6.27 -4.87
C TYR A 69 -16.27 -6.53 -5.99
N LYS A 70 -16.63 -5.49 -6.75
CA LYS A 70 -17.60 -5.60 -7.86
C LYS A 70 -17.15 -6.56 -8.95
N VAL A 71 -15.87 -6.54 -9.32
CA VAL A 71 -15.32 -7.48 -10.30
C VAL A 71 -15.40 -8.91 -9.77
N VAL A 72 -15.00 -9.16 -8.52
CA VAL A 72 -15.03 -10.52 -7.97
C VAL A 72 -16.46 -11.05 -7.77
N ASP A 73 -17.39 -10.18 -7.36
CA ASP A 73 -18.80 -10.51 -7.18
C ASP A 73 -19.49 -10.83 -8.52
N TYR A 74 -19.16 -10.08 -9.59
CA TYR A 74 -19.70 -10.31 -10.93
C TYR A 74 -19.20 -11.60 -11.58
N PHE A 75 -17.96 -12.03 -11.27
CA PHE A 75 -17.36 -13.22 -11.85
C PHE A 75 -17.29 -14.38 -10.83
N PRO A 76 -18.33 -15.23 -10.74
CA PRO A 76 -18.38 -16.33 -9.76
C PRO A 76 -17.25 -17.36 -9.95
N SER A 77 -16.70 -17.47 -11.16
CA SER A 77 -15.52 -18.30 -11.44
C SER A 77 -14.27 -17.83 -10.68
N LEU A 78 -14.09 -16.51 -10.51
CA LEU A 78 -13.00 -15.95 -9.72
C LEU A 78 -13.21 -16.23 -8.23
N ARG A 79 -14.45 -16.12 -7.75
CA ARG A 79 -14.80 -16.41 -6.35
C ARG A 79 -14.47 -17.87 -5.98
N ASN A 80 -14.88 -18.83 -6.82
CA ASN A 80 -14.56 -20.24 -6.61
C ASN A 80 -13.06 -20.53 -6.72
N ARG A 81 -12.36 -19.92 -7.68
CA ARG A 81 -10.91 -20.10 -7.85
C ARG A 81 -10.13 -19.59 -6.65
N MET A 82 -10.52 -18.44 -6.10
CA MET A 82 -9.86 -17.88 -4.93
C MET A 82 -10.14 -18.71 -3.66
N SER A 83 -11.38 -19.18 -3.44
CA SER A 83 -11.69 -20.11 -2.34
C SER A 83 -10.84 -21.39 -2.39
N ASN A 84 -10.67 -21.98 -3.58
CA ASN A 84 -9.80 -23.15 -3.77
C ASN A 84 -8.31 -22.84 -3.52
N MET A 85 -7.84 -21.63 -3.83
CA MET A 85 -6.48 -21.20 -3.52
C MET A 85 -6.24 -21.08 -2.01
N LYS A 86 -7.22 -20.62 -1.23
CA LYS A 86 -7.13 -20.56 0.24
C LYS A 86 -6.83 -21.91 0.86
N GLN A 87 -7.58 -22.94 0.46
CA GLN A 87 -7.38 -24.31 0.97
C GLN A 87 -5.96 -24.82 0.71
N LYS A 88 -5.38 -24.48 -0.45
CA LYS A 88 -4.03 -24.89 -0.82
C LYS A 88 -2.93 -24.10 -0.11
N VAL A 89 -3.08 -22.79 0.02
CA VAL A 89 -2.02 -21.89 0.53
C VAL A 89 -2.05 -21.74 2.04
N PHE A 90 -3.24 -21.60 2.64
CA PHE A 90 -3.37 -21.22 4.04
C PHE A 90 -3.71 -22.36 4.98
N LYS A 91 -4.02 -23.58 4.51
CA LYS A 91 -4.24 -24.81 5.32
C LYS A 91 -4.72 -24.54 6.77
N ASN A 92 -5.86 -23.85 6.93
CA ASN A 92 -6.50 -23.49 8.21
C ASN A 92 -5.85 -22.41 9.11
N ARG A 93 -4.84 -21.66 8.67
CA ARG A 93 -4.41 -20.45 9.40
C ARG A 93 -5.44 -19.33 9.20
N GLN A 94 -6.16 -19.01 10.26
CA GLN A 94 -7.03 -17.84 10.31
C GLN A 94 -6.22 -16.64 10.78
N MET A 95 -6.11 -15.62 9.93
CA MET A 95 -5.65 -14.30 10.32
C MET A 95 -6.81 -13.48 10.88
N THR A 96 -6.54 -12.68 11.91
CA THR A 96 -7.50 -11.73 12.46
C THR A 96 -7.65 -10.51 11.56
N LEU A 97 -8.77 -9.81 11.67
CA LEU A 97 -9.03 -8.59 10.92
C LEU A 97 -7.91 -7.55 11.10
N GLY A 98 -7.43 -7.38 12.34
CA GLY A 98 -6.33 -6.46 12.66
C GLY A 98 -5.02 -6.86 11.99
N GLN A 99 -4.69 -8.15 11.93
CA GLN A 99 -3.51 -8.63 11.21
C GLN A 99 -3.59 -8.29 9.72
N VAL A 100 -4.76 -8.46 9.09
CA VAL A 100 -4.96 -8.10 7.68
C VAL A 100 -4.75 -6.60 7.46
N MET A 101 -5.26 -5.77 8.36
CA MET A 101 -5.06 -4.30 8.31
C MET A 101 -3.59 -3.92 8.45
N ILE A 102 -2.86 -4.54 9.39
CA ILE A 102 -1.41 -4.32 9.56
C ILE A 102 -0.66 -4.79 8.31
N LEU A 103 -1.02 -5.94 7.75
CA LEU A 103 -0.40 -6.45 6.52
C LEU A 103 -0.61 -5.52 5.33
N ARG A 104 -1.69 -4.72 5.29
CA ARG A 104 -1.92 -3.70 4.24
C ARG A 104 -0.91 -2.56 4.29
N MET A 105 -0.23 -2.37 5.42
CA MET A 105 0.88 -1.43 5.54
C MET A 105 2.17 -1.98 4.98
N LEU A 106 2.30 -3.30 4.81
CA LEU A 106 3.52 -3.87 4.28
C LEU A 106 3.53 -3.73 2.75
N PRO A 107 4.54 -3.08 2.15
CA PRO A 107 4.58 -2.81 0.71
C PRO A 107 4.74 -4.10 -0.12
N PHE A 108 5.21 -5.18 0.50
CA PHE A 108 5.45 -6.48 -0.13
C PHE A 108 4.16 -7.27 -0.38
N MET A 109 3.08 -6.95 0.33
CA MET A 109 1.83 -7.67 0.23
C MET A 109 0.92 -7.05 -0.83
N HIS A 110 0.51 -7.85 -1.82
CA HIS A 110 -0.30 -7.32 -2.91
C HIS A 110 -1.71 -6.96 -2.44
N PHE A 111 -2.10 -5.70 -2.66
CA PHE A 111 -3.41 -5.14 -2.31
C PHE A 111 -4.61 -6.06 -2.64
N HIS A 112 -4.63 -6.68 -3.83
CA HIS A 112 -5.76 -7.53 -4.24
C HIS A 112 -5.90 -8.79 -3.38
N LEU A 113 -4.79 -9.37 -2.92
CA LEU A 113 -4.81 -10.53 -2.04
C LEU A 113 -5.47 -10.19 -0.70
N LEU A 114 -5.12 -9.04 -0.13
CA LEU A 114 -5.62 -8.59 1.17
C LEU A 114 -7.07 -8.09 1.07
N SER A 115 -7.47 -7.58 -0.10
CA SER A 115 -8.86 -7.27 -0.41
C SER A 115 -9.70 -8.51 -0.57
N TRP A 116 -9.21 -9.56 -1.22
CA TRP A 116 -9.90 -10.83 -1.29
C TRP A 116 -10.04 -11.48 0.09
N TYR A 117 -8.95 -11.57 0.87
CA TYR A 117 -9.01 -12.16 2.20
C TYR A 117 -10.01 -11.42 3.10
N LEU A 118 -10.01 -10.08 3.05
CA LEU A 118 -10.99 -9.28 3.78
C LEU A 118 -12.43 -9.56 3.31
N MET A 119 -12.65 -9.70 2.01
CA MET A 119 -13.97 -10.01 1.44
C MET A 119 -14.50 -11.37 1.93
N GLU A 120 -13.62 -12.34 2.17
CA GLU A 120 -14.00 -13.65 2.71
C GLU A 120 -14.26 -13.62 4.23
N MET A 121 -13.69 -12.65 4.96
CA MET A 121 -13.97 -12.44 6.38
C MET A 121 -15.28 -11.69 6.66
N THR A 122 -15.93 -11.16 5.62
CA THR A 122 -17.11 -10.28 5.77
C THR A 122 -18.29 -10.86 5.03
N ASP A 123 -19.47 -10.78 5.63
CA ASP A 123 -20.68 -11.38 5.05
C ASP A 123 -21.40 -10.45 4.07
N SER A 124 -21.11 -9.14 4.13
CA SER A 124 -21.77 -8.14 3.31
C SER A 124 -20.81 -7.13 2.69
N PHE A 125 -21.19 -6.57 1.53
CA PHE A 125 -20.48 -5.48 0.88
C PHE A 125 -20.25 -4.26 1.79
N LYS A 126 -21.25 -3.91 2.61
CA LYS A 126 -21.15 -2.76 3.55
C LYS A 126 -20.06 -2.99 4.60
N GLU A 127 -20.01 -4.20 5.13
CA GLU A 127 -19.02 -4.59 6.14
C GLU A 127 -17.61 -4.65 5.55
N TYR A 128 -17.47 -5.25 4.37
CA TYR A 128 -16.22 -5.22 3.58
C TYR A 128 -15.71 -3.79 3.40
N MET A 129 -16.56 -2.87 2.92
CA MET A 129 -16.16 -1.49 2.67
C MET A 129 -15.79 -0.76 3.96
N LYS A 130 -16.53 -0.96 5.05
CA LYS A 130 -16.24 -0.34 6.35
C LYS A 130 -14.86 -0.76 6.87
N TYR A 131 -14.58 -2.06 6.87
CA TYR A 131 -13.28 -2.56 7.32
C TYR A 131 -12.16 -2.24 6.34
N SER A 132 -12.43 -2.26 5.03
CA SER A 132 -11.44 -1.88 4.04
C SER A 132 -11.06 -0.42 4.22
N PHE A 133 -12.05 0.48 4.32
CA PHE A 133 -11.81 1.91 4.55
C PHE A 133 -10.98 2.13 5.82
N GLY A 134 -11.38 1.52 6.95
CA GLY A 134 -10.63 1.58 8.21
C GLY A 134 -9.17 1.11 8.07
N GLY A 135 -8.95 -0.01 7.38
CA GLY A 135 -7.63 -0.56 7.12
C GLY A 135 -6.78 0.21 6.10
N LEU A 136 -7.35 1.19 5.40
CA LEU A 136 -6.65 2.02 4.41
C LEU A 136 -6.23 3.38 4.96
N ILE A 137 -6.89 3.87 6.03
CA ILE A 137 -6.53 5.13 6.69
C ILE A 137 -5.07 5.09 7.13
N LEU A 138 -4.68 4.09 7.91
CA LEU A 138 -3.34 4.00 8.47
C LEU A 138 -2.23 3.99 7.40
N PRO A 139 -2.25 3.12 6.37
CA PRO A 139 -1.25 3.18 5.31
C PRO A 139 -1.32 4.46 4.48
N SER A 140 -2.51 5.03 4.24
CA SER A 140 -2.62 6.31 3.52
C SER A 140 -1.93 7.45 4.27
N LEU A 141 -2.10 7.55 5.58
CA LEU A 141 -1.50 8.59 6.41
C LEU A 141 0.01 8.41 6.53
N LEU A 142 0.46 7.16 6.75
CA LEU A 142 1.88 6.88 6.94
C LEU A 142 2.71 7.12 5.69
N PHE A 143 2.25 6.66 4.53
CA PHE A 143 3.04 6.81 3.31
C PHE A 143 3.02 8.23 2.75
N THR A 144 1.92 8.97 2.92
CA THR A 144 1.87 10.38 2.52
C THR A 144 2.67 11.27 3.48
N SER A 145 2.74 10.93 4.78
CA SER A 145 3.61 11.67 5.70
C SER A 145 5.08 11.52 5.33
N PHE A 146 5.51 10.31 4.93
CA PHE A 146 6.84 10.11 4.34
C PHE A 146 7.03 10.93 3.06
N GLY A 147 6.01 10.98 2.19
CA GLY A 147 6.03 11.80 0.98
C GLY A 147 6.24 13.29 1.25
N GLN A 148 5.48 13.86 2.20
CA GLN A 148 5.64 15.26 2.58
C GLN A 148 7.01 15.50 3.22
N ALA A 149 7.46 14.62 4.12
CA ALA A 149 8.77 14.74 4.75
C ALA A 149 9.89 14.75 3.69
N ILE A 150 9.81 13.92 2.65
CA ILE A 150 10.75 13.94 1.52
C ILE A 150 10.72 15.26 0.77
N GLY A 151 9.54 15.85 0.58
CA GLY A 151 9.38 17.15 -0.10
C GLY A 151 9.94 18.33 0.70
N GLU A 152 9.90 18.27 2.03
CA GLU A 152 10.37 19.33 2.92
C GLU A 152 11.85 19.20 3.31
N LEU A 153 12.44 18.02 3.11
CA LEU A 153 13.86 17.80 3.39
C LEU A 153 14.73 18.63 2.45
N SER A 154 15.61 19.45 3.03
CA SER A 154 16.66 20.11 2.26
C SER A 154 17.65 19.09 1.69
N LEU A 155 18.32 19.44 0.58
CA LEU A 155 19.39 18.61 -0.01
C LEU A 155 20.42 18.15 1.05
N TYR A 156 20.77 19.02 1.99
CA TYR A 156 21.65 18.70 3.11
C TYR A 156 21.04 17.69 4.09
N GLY A 157 19.76 17.85 4.44
CA GLY A 157 19.04 16.89 5.29
C GLY A 157 18.95 15.50 4.66
N SER A 158 18.66 15.43 3.36
CA SER A 158 18.63 14.15 2.62
C SER A 158 20.00 13.47 2.60
N LEU A 159 21.09 14.22 2.39
CA LEU A 159 22.45 13.68 2.43
C LEU A 159 22.82 13.16 3.82
N ILE A 160 22.46 13.88 4.89
CA ILE A 160 22.70 13.43 6.28
C ILE A 160 21.94 12.12 6.57
N ILE A 161 20.67 12.03 6.16
CA ILE A 161 19.88 10.81 6.36
C ILE A 161 20.46 9.64 5.58
N LEU A 162 20.83 9.85 4.30
CA LEU A 162 21.40 8.80 3.46
C LEU A 162 22.75 8.31 3.98
N THR A 163 23.62 9.23 4.41
CA THR A 163 24.90 8.89 5.03
C THR A 163 24.71 8.13 6.34
N ALA A 164 23.79 8.58 7.21
CA ALA A 164 23.46 7.87 8.45
C ALA A 164 22.93 6.45 8.18
N LEU A 165 22.01 6.29 7.23
CA LEU A 165 21.51 4.98 6.79
C LEU A 165 22.63 4.10 6.24
N GLY A 166 23.52 4.67 5.42
CA GLY A 166 24.69 3.97 4.89
C GLY A 166 25.64 3.48 5.99
N VAL A 167 25.89 4.31 7.01
CA VAL A 167 26.69 3.93 8.18
C VAL A 167 26.00 2.82 8.98
N VAL A 168 24.70 2.93 9.27
CA VAL A 168 23.95 1.88 9.97
C VAL A 168 23.98 0.57 9.18
N PHE A 169 23.76 0.63 7.86
CA PHE A 169 23.84 -0.54 7.00
C PHE A 169 25.23 -1.17 7.01
N TYR A 170 26.29 -0.35 6.94
CA TYR A 170 27.67 -0.81 7.04
C TYR A 170 27.95 -1.47 8.41
N LEU A 171 27.54 -0.85 9.52
CA LEU A 171 27.70 -1.39 10.88
C LEU A 171 26.93 -2.70 11.07
N LEU A 172 25.71 -2.82 10.54
CA LEU A 172 24.93 -4.05 10.58
C LEU A 172 25.56 -5.13 9.69
N GLY A 173 26.09 -4.76 8.53
CA GLY A 173 26.78 -5.66 7.60
C GLY A 173 28.10 -6.20 8.15
N GLN A 174 28.78 -5.47 9.04
CA GLN A 174 30.00 -5.95 9.69
C GLN A 174 29.79 -7.16 10.60
N ASN A 175 28.58 -7.35 11.15
CA ASN A 175 28.27 -8.47 12.05
C ASN A 175 28.07 -9.82 11.31
N GLY A 176 28.33 -9.86 9.99
CA GLY A 176 28.18 -11.04 9.16
C GLY A 176 26.71 -11.49 8.99
N PRO A 177 26.43 -12.45 8.10
CA PRO A 177 25.11 -13.08 8.08
C PRO A 177 24.92 -13.78 9.43
N VAL A 178 24.02 -13.25 10.26
CA VAL A 178 23.61 -13.95 11.48
C VAL A 178 22.87 -15.20 11.04
N THR A 179 23.60 -16.29 10.84
CA THR A 179 23.03 -17.61 10.56
C THR A 179 22.38 -18.09 11.84
N TYR A 180 21.12 -17.71 12.06
CA TYR A 180 20.30 -18.35 13.07
C TYR A 180 20.11 -19.81 12.65
N LYS A 181 20.86 -20.72 13.30
CA LYS A 181 20.66 -22.16 13.13
C LYS A 181 19.25 -22.50 13.59
N TRP A 182 18.41 -22.93 12.64
CA TRP A 182 17.01 -23.32 12.85
C TRP A 182 16.82 -24.35 13.98
N GLU A 183 17.83 -25.17 14.24
CA GLU A 183 17.88 -26.18 15.30
C GLU A 183 17.79 -25.61 16.72
N LYS A 184 18.16 -24.34 16.94
CA LYS A 184 18.02 -23.69 18.27
C LYS A 184 16.59 -23.27 18.59
N PHE A 185 15.73 -23.09 17.59
CA PHE A 185 14.33 -22.66 17.78
C PHE A 185 13.38 -23.84 18.01
N PHE A 186 13.73 -25.01 17.49
CA PHE A 186 12.95 -26.23 17.67
C PHE A 186 13.82 -27.27 18.36
N THR A 187 14.02 -27.11 19.68
CA THR A 187 14.47 -28.24 20.49
C THR A 187 13.41 -29.32 20.35
N SER A 188 13.72 -30.39 19.61
CA SER A 188 12.90 -31.59 19.60
C SER A 188 12.82 -32.04 21.05
N ARG A 189 11.66 -31.85 21.68
CA ARG A 189 11.34 -32.52 22.94
C ARG A 189 11.27 -33.99 22.57
N SER A 190 12.40 -34.69 22.66
CA SER A 190 12.41 -36.15 22.64
C SER A 190 11.54 -36.56 23.82
N MET A 191 10.35 -37.08 23.51
CA MET A 191 9.57 -37.86 24.46
C MET A 191 10.46 -39.06 24.80
N SER A 192 11.10 -39.01 25.97
CA SER A 192 11.62 -40.20 26.63
C SER A 192 10.44 -40.86 27.34
N ASP A 193 10.27 -42.14 27.04
CA ASP A 193 9.29 -43.07 27.60
C ASP A 193 9.23 -43.09 29.14
#